data_AF-A0A8J3FRC1-F1
#
_entry.id   AF-A0A8J3FRC1-F1
#
_cell.length_a   1.000
_cell.length_b   1.000
_cell.length_c   1.000
_cell.angle_alpha   90.00
_cell.angle_beta   90.00
_cell.angle_gamma   90.00
#
_symmetry.space_group_name_H-M   'P 1'
#
loop_
_entity.id
_entity.type
_entity.pdbx_description
1 polymer ?
#
loop_
_entity_poly.entity_id
_entity_poly.type
_entity_poly.pdbx_seq_one_letter_code
_entity_poly.pdbx_strand_id
1 'polypeptide(L)' 'MTSKRRPDARCPLRPGEPCTLCQLDVTGPQDCPLVYLVMNDDELRAGLQETLRRGRADGDRPADRSVRS' A
#
# COMPACT_ATOMS: atom_id res chain seq x y z
N MET A 1 -4.22 29.15 -8.38
CA MET A 1 -4.24 28.33 -7.15
C MET A 1 -3.16 27.27 -7.29
N THR A 2 -1.98 27.47 -6.69
CA THR A 2 -0.92 26.46 -6.75
C THR A 2 -1.29 25.33 -5.80
N SER A 3 -1.77 24.22 -6.36
CA SER A 3 -2.08 23.03 -5.57
C SER A 3 -0.73 22.46 -5.12
N LYS A 4 -0.37 22.76 -3.86
CA LYS A 4 0.74 22.11 -3.17
C LYS A 4 0.44 20.62 -3.26
N ARG A 5 1.17 19.87 -4.10
CA ARG A 5 1.03 18.40 -4.16
C ARG A 5 1.22 17.90 -2.74
N ARG A 6 0.13 17.49 -2.11
CA ARG A 6 0.21 16.76 -0.84
C ARG A 6 1.09 15.55 -1.16
N PRO A 7 2.14 15.25 -0.36
CA PRO A 7 2.84 13.99 -0.54
C PRO A 7 1.79 12.89 -0.57
N ASP A 8 1.76 12.12 -1.65
CA ASP A 8 0.79 11.04 -1.83
C ASP A 8 0.84 10.16 -0.59
N ALA A 9 -0.27 10.12 0.15
CA ALA A 9 -0.36 9.31 1.34
C ALA A 9 -0.12 7.86 0.93
N ARG A 10 0.91 7.21 1.47
CA ARG A 10 1.25 5.83 1.12
C ARG A 10 0.24 4.87 1.75
N CYS A 11 -0.14 3.83 1.03
CA CYS A 11 -1.02 2.80 1.58
C CYS A 11 -0.23 1.90 2.56
N PRO A 12 -0.64 1.78 3.83
CA PRO A 12 0.08 0.93 4.79
C PRO A 12 0.04 -0.56 4.42
N LEU A 13 -0.95 -0.97 3.63
CA LEU A 13 -1.11 -2.35 3.16
C LEU A 13 -0.25 -2.66 1.91
N ARG A 14 0.19 -1.63 1.18
CA ARG A 14 0.99 -1.77 -0.05
C ARG A 14 2.22 -0.85 0.03
N PRO A 15 3.27 -1.25 0.77
CA PRO A 15 4.46 -0.43 0.92
C PRO A 15 5.14 -0.17 -0.42
N GLY A 16 5.54 1.08 -0.65
CA GLY A 16 6.17 1.50 -1.90
C GLY A 16 5.20 2.11 -2.90
N GLU A 17 3.89 1.90 -2.73
CA GLU A 17 2.87 2.49 -3.60
C GLU A 17 2.11 3.66 -2.92
N PRO A 18 1.79 4.73 -3.68
CA PRO A 18 0.86 5.75 -3.21
C PRO A 18 -0.55 5.16 -3.05
N CYS A 19 -1.39 5.79 -2.23
CA CYS A 19 -2.80 5.43 -2.19
C CYS A 19 -3.45 5.75 -3.55
N THR A 20 -4.05 4.73 -4.17
CA THR A 20 -4.72 4.87 -5.47
C THR A 20 -6.23 5.01 -5.36
N LEU A 21 -6.76 5.29 -4.15
CA LEU A 21 -8.19 5.41 -3.86
C LEU A 21 -8.99 4.19 -4.40
N CYS A 22 -8.48 2.99 -4.18
CA CYS A 22 -9.04 1.76 -4.74
C CYS A 22 -10.38 1.32 -4.13
N GLN A 23 -10.81 1.95 -3.04
CA GLN A 23 -12.08 1.71 -2.37
C GLN A 23 -13.00 2.92 -2.59
N LEU A 24 -14.30 2.66 -2.68
CA LEU A 24 -15.31 3.70 -2.91
C LEU A 24 -15.36 4.69 -1.72
N ASP A 25 -15.59 5.97 -2.03
CA ASP A 25 -15.74 7.05 -1.05
C ASP A 25 -14.52 7.26 -0.11
N VAL A 26 -13.33 6.84 -0.55
CA VAL A 26 -12.08 7.02 0.18
C VAL A 26 -11.32 8.23 -0.35
N THR A 27 -10.79 9.06 0.56
CA THR A 27 -9.92 10.20 0.27
C THR A 27 -8.45 9.93 0.64
N GLY A 28 -8.18 8.86 1.39
CA GLY A 28 -6.84 8.36 1.68
C GLY A 28 -6.81 7.17 2.64
N PRO A 29 -5.61 6.80 3.15
CA PRO A 29 -5.48 5.68 4.09
C PRO A 29 -6.21 5.89 5.41
N GLN A 30 -6.38 7.14 5.85
CA GLN A 30 -7.00 7.50 7.13
C GLN A 30 -8.50 7.17 7.22
N ASP A 31 -9.19 7.14 6.07
CA ASP A 31 -10.63 6.91 5.94
C ASP A 31 -10.94 5.63 5.14
N CYS A 32 -9.91 4.81 4.86
CA CYS A 32 -10.09 3.54 4.16
C CYS A 32 -10.59 2.43 5.10
N PRO A 33 -11.76 1.81 4.83
CA PRO A 33 -12.32 0.75 5.69
C PRO A 33 -11.39 -0.47 5.83
N LEU A 34 -10.69 -0.84 4.75
CA LEU A 34 -9.76 -1.97 4.78
C LEU A 34 -8.55 -1.69 5.69
N VAL A 35 -8.02 -0.46 5.64
CA VAL A 35 -6.93 -0.05 6.53
C VAL A 35 -7.41 -0.08 7.97
N TYR A 36 -8.61 0.43 8.26
CA TYR A 36 -9.20 0.38 9.59
C TYR A 36 -9.27 -1.05 10.14
N LEU A 37 -9.80 -2.00 9.36
CA LEU A 37 -9.95 -3.39 9.78
C LEU A 37 -8.59 -4.05 10.09
N VAL A 38 -7.64 -3.95 9.17
CA VAL A 38 -6.34 -4.60 9.33
C VAL A 38 -5.50 -3.94 10.43
N MET A 39 -5.55 -2.62 10.54
CA MET A 39 -4.70 -1.89 11.49
C MET A 39 -5.28 -1.88 12.91
N ASN A 40 -6.58 -2.10 13.09
CA ASN A 40 -7.19 -2.19 14.43
C ASN A 40 -7.23 -3.61 15.00
N ASP A 41 -6.98 -4.62 14.19
CA ASP A 41 -6.90 -6.02 14.63
C ASP A 41 -5.44 -6.46 14.76
N ASP A 42 -5.06 -6.98 15.94
CA ASP A 42 -3.67 -7.31 16.24
C ASP A 42 -3.16 -8.50 15.42
N GLU A 43 -4.01 -9.50 15.16
CA GLU A 43 -3.65 -10.69 14.40
C GLU A 43 -3.44 -10.33 12.93
N LEU A 44 -4.37 -9.56 12.34
CA LEU A 44 -4.24 -9.09 10.97
C LEU A 44 -3.02 -8.18 10.80
N ARG A 45 -2.75 -7.29 11.75
CA ARG A 45 -1.58 -6.41 11.70
C ARG A 45 -0.28 -7.20 11.78
N ALA A 46 -0.21 -8.24 12.61
CA ALA A 46 0.94 -9.12 12.68
C ALA A 46 1.15 -9.89 11.38
N GLY A 47 0.08 -10.43 10.78
CA GLY A 47 0.11 -11.09 9.47
C GLY A 47 0.58 -10.17 8.34
N LEU A 48 0.13 -8.91 8.33
CA LEU A 48 0.63 -7.89 7.41
C LEU A 48 2.14 -7.68 7.60
N GLN A 49 2.62 -7.48 8.83
CA GLN A 49 4.05 -7.29 9.06
C GLN A 49 4.88 -8.49 8.58
N GLU A 50 4.39 -9.71 8.79
CA GLU A 50 5.04 -10.92 8.33
C GLU A 50 5.08 -11.01 6.79
N THR A 51 3.96 -10.73 6.11
CA THR A 51 3.92 -10.70 4.63
C THR A 51 4.85 -9.62 4.06
N LEU A 52 4.94 -8.46 4.69
CA LEU A 52 5.86 -7.40 4.28
C LEU A 52 7.34 -7.77 4.50
N ARG A 53 7.66 -8.46 5.60
CA ARG A 53 9.02 -8.99 5.84
C ARG A 53 9.41 -9.99 4.77
N ARG A 54 8.49 -10.89 4.41
CA ARG A 54 8.69 -11.87 3.32
C ARG A 54 8.88 -11.17 1.98
N GLY A 55 8.00 -10.25 1.61
CA GLY A 55 8.08 -9.52 0.34
C GLY A 55 9.31 -8.62 0.21
N ARG A 56 9.92 -8.17 1.32
CA ARG A 56 11.23 -7.48 1.27
C ARG A 56 12.39 -8.40 0.89
N ALA A 57 12.30 -9.70 1.15
CA ALA A 57 13.28 -10.67 0.65
C ALA A 57 13.17 -10.85 -0.88
N ASP A 58 12.01 -10.54 -1.47
CA ASP A 58 11.73 -10.61 -2.91
C ASP A 58 11.90 -9.27 -3.65
N GLY A 59 12.17 -8.18 -2.92
CA GLY A 59 12.09 -6.79 -3.40
C GLY A 59 13.24 -6.28 -4.27
N ASP A 60 14.21 -7.13 -4.64
CA ASP A 60 15.29 -6.82 -5.59
C ASP A 60 15.13 -7.67 -6.87
N ARG A 61 13.95 -7.65 -7.47
CA ARG A 61 13.77 -8.18 -8.83
C ARG A 61 13.31 -7.04 -9.73
N PRO A 62 14.20 -6.46 -10.56
CA PRO A 62 13.78 -5.44 -11.50
C PRO A 62 12.70 -6.03 -12.40
N ALA A 63 11.55 -5.37 -12.45
CA ALA A 63 10.46 -5.68 -13.35
C ALA A 63 10.83 -5.22 -14.78
N ASP A 64 11.90 -5.77 -15.34
CA ASP A 64 12.14 -5.78 -16.78
C ASP A 64 11.90 -7.20 -17.27
N ARG A 65 10.63 -7.51 -17.56
CA ARG A 65 10.28 -8.67 -18.36
C ARG A 65 9.69 -8.15 -19.67
N SER A 66 10.57 -7.67 -20.53
CA SER A 66 10.32 -7.60 -21.97
C SER A 66 9.91 -9.01 -22.45
N VAL A 67 8.61 -9.27 -22.49
CA VAL A 67 8.01 -10.56 -22.94
C VAL A 67 6.92 -10.25 -23.94
N ARG A 68 7.33 -10.12 -25.21
CA ARG A 68 7.06 -11.07 -26.30
C ARG A 68 7.17 -10.33 -27.64
N SER A 69 8.15 -10.73 -28.45
CA SER A 69 8.02 -10.74 -29.91
C SER A 69 7.41 -12.05 -30.35
#